data_AF-A0A9P1ARB3-F1
#
_entry.id   AF-A0A9P1ARB3-F1
#
_cell.length_a   1.000
_cell.length_b   1.000
_cell.length_c   1.000
_cell.angle_alpha   90.00
_cell.angle_beta   90.00
_cell.angle_gamma   90.00
#
_symmetry.space_group_name_H-M   'P 1'
#
loop_
_entity.id
_entity.type
_entity.pdbx_description
1 polymer ?
#
loop_
_entity_poly.entity_id
_entity_poly.type
_entity_poly.pdbx_seq_one_letter_code
_entity_poly.pdbx_strand_id
1 'polypeptide(L)'
;MEPSTSSGNNEETEKKRRISCQICTYPSHGSHFGVAACRACAAFFRRTLVADVKQPCKTGKHECPIDQTERFYCRACRFNKCLKAGMCPHKIQQNRDPISSTIQSTFEEKIDKENVKKTEKVNSKRKFLKYAITDTRLYNFELLMADIRQIFSENDTFLEDADYSRLCTLKKMDYGLRVIRRNQKRRFIEIANTMRFEDLTEARCGLIKHAAKWFMYAANFRKLTEKEKIMILKTTWHVWARLERLSMSVELLGEKVVSEKVLFTSDSDALYLVEVVHHNLSRLGTQEFEQVDRLLQPLFSVIFDELAVKLLDLKPSSIETAYMLCQIVFCVSGKTLTGCSLEGAERFMETISSDLHDYYATDLKLEKYAGRTLKMMSIVTVLQKTYIDYQKVMSQADAFRKIGDVDLCE
;
A
#
# COMPACT_ATOMS: atom_id res chain seq x y z
N MET A 1 -37.49 -37.99 62.30
CA MET A 1 -36.22 -37.24 62.44
C MET A 1 -36.00 -36.49 61.14
N GLU A 2 -36.08 -35.16 61.19
CA GLU A 2 -35.54 -34.22 60.19
C GLU A 2 -34.00 -34.11 60.33
N PRO A 3 -33.22 -33.28 59.57
CA PRO A 3 -33.53 -32.35 58.46
C PRO A 3 -32.76 -32.71 57.15
N SER A 4 -32.58 -31.93 56.06
CA SER A 4 -32.76 -30.50 55.70
C SER A 4 -33.07 -30.34 54.18
N THR A 5 -33.10 -29.20 53.48
CA THR A 5 -32.93 -27.74 53.76
C THR A 5 -33.78 -26.90 52.78
N SER A 6 -34.48 -25.90 53.32
CA SER A 6 -34.82 -24.57 52.73
C SER A 6 -35.23 -24.41 51.24
N SER A 7 -36.50 -24.07 51.06
CA SER A 7 -37.01 -23.18 50.00
C SER A 7 -36.31 -21.80 49.99
N GLY A 8 -36.22 -21.14 48.84
CA GLY A 8 -35.71 -19.76 48.74
C GLY A 8 -35.92 -19.12 47.36
N ASN A 9 -36.97 -18.29 47.28
CA ASN A 9 -37.24 -17.16 46.38
C ASN A 9 -36.58 -17.10 44.98
N ASN A 10 -37.42 -16.90 43.95
CA ASN A 10 -37.11 -16.03 42.80
C ASN A 10 -38.37 -15.54 42.05
N GLU A 11 -39.39 -15.06 42.78
CA GLU A 11 -40.44 -14.18 42.22
C GLU A 11 -39.98 -12.71 42.20
N GLU A 12 -38.73 -12.45 41.81
CA GLU A 12 -38.21 -11.10 41.53
C GLU A 12 -37.49 -11.07 40.17
N THR A 13 -38.23 -10.80 39.10
CA THR A 13 -37.70 -10.06 37.94
C THR A 13 -38.83 -9.44 37.12
N GLU A 14 -39.47 -8.46 37.73
CA GLU A 14 -40.57 -7.69 37.15
C GLU A 14 -40.15 -6.93 35.86
N LYS A 15 -41.04 -6.96 34.85
CA LYS A 15 -41.15 -5.98 33.74
C LYS A 15 -39.85 -5.38 33.16
N LYS A 16 -39.05 -6.17 32.44
CA LYS A 16 -38.16 -5.60 31.39
C LYS A 16 -39.02 -4.96 30.28
N ARG A 17 -39.15 -3.63 30.30
CA ARG A 17 -39.78 -2.83 29.22
C ARG A 17 -39.23 -3.28 27.86
N ARG A 18 -40.08 -3.79 26.96
CA ARG A 18 -39.67 -4.20 25.60
C ARG A 18 -39.35 -2.95 24.78
N ILE A 19 -38.09 -2.50 24.82
CA ILE A 19 -37.63 -1.33 24.07
C ILE A 19 -37.87 -1.57 22.58
N SER A 20 -38.54 -0.64 21.89
CA SER A 20 -38.75 -0.67 20.43
C SER A 20 -37.55 -0.14 19.66
N CYS A 21 -37.31 -0.66 18.47
CA CYS A 21 -36.28 -0.14 17.55
C CYS A 21 -36.65 1.27 17.09
N GLN A 22 -35.79 2.26 17.36
CA GLN A 22 -36.02 3.66 16.99
C GLN A 22 -36.09 3.90 15.46
N ILE A 23 -35.65 2.93 14.66
CA ILE A 23 -35.66 3.02 13.19
C ILE A 23 -36.98 2.51 12.59
N CYS A 24 -37.45 1.35 13.04
CA CYS A 24 -38.54 0.60 12.38
C CYS A 24 -39.58 0.00 13.36
N THR A 25 -39.62 0.50 14.59
CA THR A 25 -40.51 0.13 15.72
C THR A 25 -40.55 -1.33 16.16
N TYR A 26 -39.99 -2.27 15.39
CA TYR A 26 -39.82 -3.69 15.74
C TYR A 26 -39.06 -3.86 17.07
N PRO A 27 -39.31 -4.88 17.90
CA PRO A 27 -38.59 -5.11 19.16
C PRO A 27 -37.05 -4.98 19.03
N SER A 28 -36.48 -4.08 19.84
CA SER A 28 -35.03 -3.87 19.94
C SER A 28 -34.37 -5.06 20.61
N HIS A 29 -33.12 -5.35 20.23
CA HIS A 29 -32.31 -6.41 20.82
C HIS A 29 -31.14 -5.84 21.63
N GLY A 30 -31.19 -4.54 21.96
CA GLY A 30 -30.15 -3.80 22.68
C GLY A 30 -29.73 -2.52 21.95
N SER A 31 -28.66 -1.89 22.44
CA SER A 31 -28.03 -0.77 21.73
C SER A 31 -27.14 -1.30 20.61
N HIS A 32 -27.34 -0.81 19.40
CA HIS A 32 -26.49 -1.07 18.24
C HIS A 32 -26.07 0.27 17.63
N PHE A 33 -24.75 0.47 17.50
CA PHE A 33 -24.15 1.73 17.02
C PHE A 33 -24.54 2.98 17.82
N GLY A 34 -24.99 2.83 19.07
CA GLY A 34 -25.37 3.92 19.97
C GLY A 34 -26.87 4.07 20.20
N VAL A 35 -27.73 3.43 19.38
CA VAL A 35 -29.20 3.59 19.46
C VAL A 35 -29.89 2.26 19.73
N ALA A 36 -31.08 2.29 20.33
CA ALA A 36 -31.89 1.09 20.50
C ALA A 36 -32.42 0.60 19.14
N ALA A 37 -31.93 -0.54 18.66
CA ALA A 37 -32.27 -1.08 17.35
C ALA A 37 -32.49 -2.59 17.32
N CYS A 38 -33.22 -3.05 16.32
CA CYS A 38 -33.32 -4.48 16.01
C CYS A 38 -32.09 -4.93 15.18
N ARG A 39 -31.76 -6.22 15.26
CA ARG A 39 -30.63 -6.83 14.54
C ARG A 39 -30.65 -6.54 13.03
N ALA A 40 -31.83 -6.49 12.41
CA ALA A 40 -31.98 -6.18 10.99
C ALA A 40 -31.58 -4.75 10.62
N CYS A 41 -31.90 -3.74 11.44
CA CYS A 41 -31.48 -2.36 11.20
C CYS A 41 -30.00 -2.15 11.50
N ALA A 42 -29.44 -2.85 12.51
CA ALA A 42 -28.00 -2.85 12.76
C ALA A 42 -27.20 -3.46 11.59
N ALA A 43 -27.62 -4.64 11.10
CA ALA A 43 -26.99 -5.29 9.96
C ALA A 43 -27.13 -4.44 8.67
N PHE A 44 -28.28 -3.81 8.45
CA PHE A 44 -28.50 -2.87 7.35
C PHE A 44 -27.55 -1.67 7.43
N PHE A 45 -27.44 -1.01 8.60
CA PHE A 45 -26.58 0.16 8.79
C PHE A 45 -25.11 -0.18 8.52
N ARG A 46 -24.61 -1.29 9.09
CA ARG A 46 -23.24 -1.78 8.84
C ARG A 46 -23.00 -2.09 7.37
N ARG A 47 -23.92 -2.80 6.69
CA ARG A 47 -23.78 -3.12 5.26
C ARG A 47 -23.80 -1.87 4.38
N THR A 48 -24.62 -0.87 4.72
CA THR A 48 -24.71 0.37 3.94
C THR A 48 -23.45 1.22 4.11
N LEU A 49 -22.89 1.31 5.32
CA LEU A 49 -21.60 1.97 5.56
C LEU A 49 -20.41 1.26 4.89
N VAL A 50 -20.37 -0.08 4.90
CA VAL A 50 -19.29 -0.83 4.24
C VAL A 50 -19.38 -0.79 2.71
N ALA A 51 -20.58 -0.61 2.15
CA ALA A 51 -20.78 -0.54 0.71
C ALA A 51 -20.54 0.86 0.11
N ASP A 52 -20.70 1.92 0.91
CA ASP A 52 -20.63 3.35 0.55
C ASP A 52 -21.38 3.80 -0.73
N VAL A 53 -22.34 3.00 -1.21
CA VAL A 53 -23.16 3.36 -2.37
C VAL A 53 -24.32 4.26 -1.93
N LYS A 54 -24.29 5.53 -2.32
CA LYS A 54 -25.42 6.46 -2.18
C LYS A 54 -26.62 5.97 -3.01
N GLN A 55 -27.57 5.31 -2.35
CA GLN A 55 -28.80 4.83 -2.97
C GLN A 55 -29.80 6.00 -3.18
N PRO A 56 -30.42 6.18 -4.36
CA PRO A 56 -31.44 7.20 -4.56
C PRO A 56 -32.74 6.91 -3.79
N CYS A 57 -33.49 7.96 -3.46
CA CYS A 57 -34.82 7.82 -2.88
C CYS A 57 -35.84 7.40 -3.96
N LYS A 58 -36.62 6.34 -3.71
CA LYS A 58 -37.59 5.80 -4.68
C LYS A 58 -38.70 6.79 -5.06
N THR A 59 -39.03 7.74 -4.20
CA THR A 59 -40.10 8.73 -4.42
C THR A 59 -39.56 10.13 -4.69
N GLY A 60 -38.23 10.33 -4.68
CA GLY A 60 -37.57 11.64 -4.74
C GLY A 60 -37.76 12.52 -3.49
N LYS A 61 -38.85 12.35 -2.73
CA LYS A 61 -39.26 13.24 -1.61
C LYS A 61 -38.49 13.02 -0.29
N HIS A 62 -37.65 11.99 -0.19
CA HIS A 62 -36.87 11.63 1.02
C HIS A 62 -37.66 11.34 2.32
N GLU A 63 -38.99 11.32 2.26
CA GLU A 63 -39.92 11.13 3.39
C GLU A 63 -40.63 9.75 3.39
N CYS A 64 -40.06 8.74 2.73
CA CYS A 64 -40.69 7.41 2.70
C CYS A 64 -40.88 6.85 4.13
N PRO A 65 -42.06 6.27 4.44
CA PRO A 65 -42.31 5.62 5.72
C PRO A 65 -41.33 4.48 5.98
N ILE A 66 -40.96 4.31 7.26
CA ILE A 66 -40.06 3.24 7.74
C ILE A 66 -40.63 2.69 9.05
N ASP A 67 -41.42 1.63 8.93
CA ASP A 67 -42.05 0.88 10.02
C ASP A 67 -41.62 -0.62 9.98
N GLN A 68 -42.38 -1.52 10.60
CA GLN A 68 -42.03 -2.95 10.63
C GLN A 68 -42.14 -3.64 9.27
N THR A 69 -43.12 -3.25 8.47
CA THR A 69 -43.52 -3.81 7.17
C THR A 69 -42.76 -3.15 6.01
N GLU A 70 -42.71 -1.83 5.97
CA GLU A 70 -42.22 -1.03 4.86
C GLU A 70 -40.74 -0.65 4.96
N ARG A 71 -40.03 -1.04 6.03
CA ARG A 71 -38.57 -0.82 6.17
C ARG A 71 -37.71 -1.30 4.99
N PHE A 72 -38.22 -2.11 4.08
CA PHE A 72 -37.50 -2.53 2.87
C PHE A 72 -37.83 -1.69 1.63
N TYR A 73 -38.87 -0.85 1.70
CA TYR A 73 -39.35 -0.04 0.58
C TYR A 73 -38.26 0.92 0.06
N CYS A 74 -37.70 1.78 0.91
CA CYS A 74 -36.68 2.75 0.52
C CYS A 74 -35.40 2.67 1.36
N ARG A 75 -34.30 2.18 0.75
CA ARG A 75 -32.97 2.08 1.38
C ARG A 75 -32.43 3.45 1.80
N ALA A 76 -32.59 4.48 0.96
CA ALA A 76 -32.13 5.85 1.24
C ALA A 76 -32.76 6.43 2.51
N CYS A 77 -34.09 6.46 2.59
CA CYS A 77 -34.82 6.97 3.75
C CYS A 77 -34.54 6.14 5.02
N ARG A 78 -34.40 4.81 4.90
CA ARG A 78 -34.00 3.96 6.03
C ARG A 78 -32.63 4.35 6.58
N PHE A 79 -31.65 4.58 5.72
CA PHE A 79 -30.29 4.95 6.12
C PHE A 79 -30.24 6.35 6.74
N ASN A 80 -30.93 7.32 6.12
CA ASN A 80 -31.08 8.66 6.69
C ASN A 80 -31.77 8.63 8.06
N LYS A 81 -32.75 7.74 8.28
CA LYS A 81 -33.38 7.53 9.60
C LYS A 81 -32.42 6.90 10.62
N CYS A 82 -31.52 6.01 10.21
CA CYS A 82 -30.45 5.51 11.07
C CYS A 82 -29.50 6.62 11.53
N LEU A 83 -29.10 7.51 10.63
CA LEU A 83 -28.24 8.65 10.95
C LEU A 83 -28.95 9.67 11.85
N LYS A 84 -30.20 10.06 11.51
CA LYS A 84 -31.03 10.98 12.32
C LYS A 84 -31.32 10.45 13.73
N ALA A 85 -31.40 9.13 13.92
CA ALA A 85 -31.55 8.51 15.24
C ALA A 85 -30.26 8.50 16.07
N GLY A 86 -29.10 8.81 15.47
CA GLY A 86 -27.80 8.85 16.16
C GLY A 86 -26.96 7.57 16.05
N MET A 87 -27.14 6.74 15.02
CA MET A 87 -26.23 5.60 14.79
C MET A 87 -24.83 6.10 14.37
N CYS A 88 -23.81 5.84 15.19
CA CYS A 88 -22.43 6.28 14.96
C CYS A 88 -21.60 5.25 14.16
N PRO A 89 -21.04 5.62 12.98
CA PRO A 89 -20.14 4.75 12.21
C PRO A 89 -18.89 4.27 12.96
N HIS A 90 -18.31 5.16 13.78
CA HIS A 90 -17.10 4.93 14.58
C HIS A 90 -17.20 3.77 15.61
N LYS A 91 -18.37 3.16 15.79
CA LYS A 91 -18.57 1.98 16.67
C LYS A 91 -18.61 0.65 15.91
N ILE A 92 -18.15 0.61 14.66
CA ILE A 92 -17.97 -0.62 13.88
C ILE A 92 -16.61 -1.24 14.19
N GLN A 93 -16.61 -2.37 14.91
CA GLN A 93 -15.47 -3.28 14.93
C GLN A 93 -15.36 -3.92 13.53
N GLN A 94 -14.32 -3.57 12.76
CA GLN A 94 -14.16 -4.06 11.39
C GLN A 94 -13.67 -5.51 11.31
N ASN A 95 -12.96 -5.98 12.35
CA ASN A 95 -12.50 -7.35 12.46
C ASN A 95 -13.30 -8.10 13.53
N ARG A 96 -14.04 -9.12 13.11
CA ARG A 96 -14.40 -10.26 13.96
C ARG A 96 -13.80 -11.49 13.31
N ASP A 97 -13.14 -12.30 14.12
CA ASP A 97 -12.61 -13.59 13.68
C ASP A 97 -13.75 -14.48 13.14
N PRO A 98 -13.48 -15.35 12.14
CA PRO A 98 -14.46 -16.32 11.70
C PRO A 98 -14.94 -17.17 12.87
N ILE A 99 -16.26 -17.40 12.96
CA ILE A 99 -16.80 -18.27 14.01
C ILE A 99 -16.29 -19.70 13.77
N SER A 100 -15.64 -20.26 14.78
CA SER A 100 -14.83 -21.50 14.77
C SER A 100 -15.51 -22.75 14.18
N SER A 101 -16.83 -22.74 13.97
CA SER A 101 -17.62 -23.88 13.50
C SER A 101 -17.59 -24.14 11.98
N THR A 102 -16.75 -23.44 11.20
CA THR A 102 -16.68 -23.61 9.71
C THR A 102 -15.31 -24.05 9.20
N ILE A 103 -14.32 -24.22 10.10
CA ILE A 103 -12.95 -24.65 9.73
C ILE A 103 -12.74 -26.14 10.11
N GLN A 104 -13.76 -26.83 10.60
CA GLN A 104 -13.69 -28.24 11.00
C GLN A 104 -13.89 -29.21 9.82
N SER A 105 -13.13 -28.99 8.75
CA SER A 105 -12.86 -30.00 7.71
C SER A 105 -11.47 -29.71 7.11
N THR A 106 -10.65 -30.76 6.98
CA THR A 106 -9.30 -30.76 6.37
C THR A 106 -8.28 -29.81 7.01
N PHE A 107 -7.62 -30.26 8.08
CA PHE A 107 -6.24 -30.80 8.04
C PHE A 107 -5.73 -31.00 9.49
N GLU A 108 -5.68 -32.26 9.93
CA GLU A 108 -4.97 -32.64 11.16
C GLU A 108 -3.53 -32.99 10.80
N GLU A 109 -2.56 -32.16 11.21
CA GLU A 109 -1.17 -32.62 11.36
C GLU A 109 -0.63 -32.26 12.74
N LYS A 110 0.14 -33.21 13.29
CA LYS A 110 0.56 -33.25 14.69
C LYS A 110 1.86 -32.46 14.85
N ILE A 111 1.88 -31.51 15.78
CA ILE A 111 3.13 -30.91 16.28
C ILE A 111 3.27 -31.24 17.77
N ASP A 112 4.47 -31.69 18.15
CA ASP A 112 4.79 -32.19 19.47
C ASP A 112 4.64 -31.15 20.59
N LYS A 113 4.15 -31.61 21.75
CA LYS A 113 3.91 -30.79 22.94
C LYS A 113 5.06 -30.88 23.93
N GLU A 114 6.12 -30.09 23.78
CA GLU A 114 7.09 -29.97 24.89
C GLU A 114 7.73 -28.59 25.18
N ASN A 115 7.39 -27.51 24.46
CA ASN A 115 7.98 -26.16 24.74
C ASN A 115 6.99 -25.02 25.06
N VAL A 116 5.75 -25.33 25.48
CA VAL A 116 4.68 -24.33 25.69
C VAL A 116 4.80 -23.53 27.01
N LYS A 117 5.75 -23.84 27.91
CA LYS A 117 5.78 -23.26 29.28
C LYS A 117 6.57 -21.94 29.48
N LYS A 118 6.85 -21.15 28.43
CA LYS A 118 7.55 -19.84 28.59
C LYS A 118 6.91 -18.60 27.96
N THR A 119 5.72 -18.70 27.36
CA THR A 119 5.13 -17.56 26.59
C THR A 119 3.84 -16.95 27.18
N GLU A 120 3.47 -17.28 28.42
CA GLU A 120 2.35 -16.64 29.13
C GLU A 120 2.82 -15.54 30.10
N LYS A 121 3.37 -14.43 29.59
CA LYS A 121 3.44 -13.16 30.36
C LYS A 121 3.72 -11.86 29.58
N VAL A 122 3.44 -11.79 28.28
CA VAL A 122 3.56 -10.52 27.51
C VAL A 122 2.33 -10.26 26.62
N ASN A 123 1.18 -9.93 27.23
CA ASN A 123 0.14 -9.15 26.52
C ASN A 123 -0.90 -8.48 27.45
N SER A 124 -0.42 -7.71 28.43
CA SER A 124 -1.27 -6.74 29.17
C SER A 124 -0.46 -5.55 29.68
N LYS A 125 0.00 -4.73 28.72
CA LYS A 125 0.27 -3.28 28.83
C LYS A 125 0.90 -2.81 27.51
N ARG A 126 0.08 -2.43 26.52
CA ARG A 126 0.50 -1.37 25.58
C ARG A 126 0.49 -0.04 26.35
N LYS A 127 1.46 0.13 27.25
CA LYS A 127 1.86 1.47 27.68
C LYS A 127 2.33 2.18 26.42
N PHE A 128 1.72 3.31 26.10
CA PHE A 128 2.45 4.33 25.35
C PHE A 128 3.67 4.67 26.21
N LEU A 129 4.84 4.17 25.82
CA LEU A 129 6.07 4.79 26.27
C LEU A 129 6.08 6.16 25.58
N LYS A 130 5.80 7.21 26.36
CA LYS A 130 6.44 8.51 26.11
C LYS A 130 7.94 8.25 26.22
N TYR A 131 8.57 7.86 25.12
CA TYR A 131 10.01 8.04 25.01
C TYR A 131 10.26 9.54 25.15
N ALA A 132 11.21 9.89 26.01
CA ALA A 132 11.67 11.26 26.09
C ALA A 132 12.21 11.66 24.70
N ILE A 133 11.91 12.88 24.29
CA ILE A 133 12.42 13.44 23.03
C ILE A 133 13.92 13.67 23.22
N THR A 134 14.73 12.71 22.79
CA THR A 134 16.20 12.82 22.73
C THR A 134 16.79 12.22 21.45
N ASP A 135 15.98 11.66 20.56
CA ASP A 135 16.42 11.24 19.22
C ASP A 135 15.75 12.13 18.18
N THR A 136 16.55 12.94 17.47
CA THR A 136 16.09 13.87 16.43
C THR A 136 15.90 13.19 15.08
N ARG A 137 16.20 11.89 14.97
CA ARG A 137 16.15 11.13 13.73
C ARG A 137 14.71 10.90 13.27
N LEU A 138 14.44 11.27 12.02
CA LEU A 138 13.13 11.11 11.36
C LEU A 138 12.77 9.62 11.09
N TYR A 139 13.75 8.72 11.13
CA TYR A 139 13.58 7.28 11.04
C TYR A 139 14.75 6.52 11.69
N ASN A 140 14.52 5.26 12.06
CA ASN A 140 15.58 4.40 12.60
C ASN A 140 16.29 3.64 11.46
N PHE A 141 17.46 4.14 11.07
CA PHE A 141 18.30 3.55 10.03
C PHE A 141 18.81 2.14 10.39
N GLU A 142 19.09 1.86 11.66
CA GLU A 142 19.58 0.55 12.12
C GLU A 142 18.53 -0.54 11.93
N LEU A 143 17.26 -0.24 12.26
CA LEU A 143 16.13 -1.13 12.02
C LEU A 143 15.87 -1.33 10.52
N LEU A 144 15.94 -0.26 9.71
CA LEU A 144 15.83 -0.39 8.25
C LEU A 144 16.92 -1.30 7.68
N MET A 145 18.17 -1.12 8.10
CA MET A 145 19.28 -1.96 7.63
C MET A 145 19.20 -3.40 8.15
N ALA A 146 18.61 -3.64 9.33
CA ALA A 146 18.30 -4.98 9.81
C ALA A 146 17.25 -5.68 8.93
N ASP A 147 16.13 -5.01 8.63
CA ASP A 147 15.10 -5.50 7.71
C ASP A 147 15.69 -5.86 6.33
N ILE A 148 16.56 -5.00 5.78
CA ILE A 148 17.19 -5.20 4.47
C ILE A 148 18.17 -6.39 4.47
N ARG A 149 18.96 -6.55 5.54
CA ARG A 149 19.84 -7.73 5.67
C ARG A 149 19.05 -9.02 5.80
N GLN A 150 17.93 -9.00 6.54
CA GLN A 150 17.02 -10.14 6.61
C GLN A 150 16.47 -10.48 5.22
N ILE A 151 15.97 -9.51 4.47
CA ILE A 151 15.49 -9.71 3.08
C ILE A 151 16.58 -10.31 2.18
N PHE A 152 17.85 -9.93 2.35
CA PHE A 152 18.96 -10.45 1.54
C PHE A 152 19.51 -11.81 2.01
N SER A 153 19.16 -12.27 3.22
CA SER A 153 19.51 -13.59 3.76
C SER A 153 18.39 -14.62 3.60
N GLU A 154 17.13 -14.19 3.48
CA GLU A 154 15.99 -15.06 3.22
C GLU A 154 16.06 -15.65 1.80
N ASN A 155 16.20 -16.98 1.72
CA ASN A 155 15.78 -17.74 0.54
C ASN A 155 14.24 -17.75 0.56
N ASP A 156 13.67 -16.69 -0.02
CA ASP A 156 12.24 -16.41 0.04
C ASP A 156 11.40 -17.57 -0.53
N THR A 157 10.27 -17.85 0.12
CA THR A 157 9.41 -19.05 -0.06
C THR A 157 8.96 -19.30 -1.50
N PHE A 158 8.96 -18.27 -2.36
CA PHE A 158 8.68 -18.43 -3.79
C PHE A 158 9.70 -19.30 -4.53
N LEU A 159 10.88 -19.58 -3.96
CA LEU A 159 11.87 -20.49 -4.55
C LEU A 159 11.42 -21.96 -4.56
N GLU A 160 10.49 -22.33 -3.68
CA GLU A 160 9.90 -23.67 -3.60
C GLU A 160 8.64 -23.80 -4.50
N ASP A 161 8.16 -22.68 -5.05
CA ASP A 161 7.05 -22.67 -6.00
C ASP A 161 7.48 -23.27 -7.35
N ALA A 162 6.82 -24.36 -7.72
CA ALA A 162 7.11 -25.12 -8.93
C ALA A 162 6.76 -24.34 -10.22
N ASP A 163 5.77 -23.46 -10.17
CA ASP A 163 5.40 -22.61 -11.30
C ASP A 163 6.40 -21.45 -11.42
N TYR A 164 6.78 -20.81 -10.31
CA TYR A 164 7.86 -19.81 -10.29
C TYR A 164 9.15 -20.37 -10.89
N SER A 165 9.55 -21.57 -10.48
CA SER A 165 10.81 -22.20 -10.91
C SER A 165 10.93 -22.33 -12.43
N ARG A 166 9.81 -22.61 -13.12
CA ARG A 166 9.71 -22.78 -14.58
C ARG A 166 9.72 -21.48 -15.38
N LEU A 167 9.50 -20.33 -14.75
CA LEU A 167 9.46 -19.04 -15.45
C LEU A 167 10.83 -18.64 -16.03
N CYS A 168 10.84 -18.01 -17.21
CA CYS A 168 12.03 -17.33 -17.72
C CYS A 168 12.40 -16.11 -16.85
N THR A 169 13.57 -15.52 -17.07
CA THR A 169 14.16 -14.51 -16.16
C THR A 169 13.25 -13.29 -16.04
N LEU A 170 12.76 -12.75 -17.16
CA LEU A 170 11.86 -11.60 -17.15
C LEU A 170 10.50 -11.94 -16.49
N LYS A 171 9.94 -13.14 -16.74
CA LYS A 171 8.71 -13.60 -16.09
C LYS A 171 8.88 -13.76 -14.56
N LYS A 172 10.08 -14.07 -14.06
CA LYS A 172 10.41 -14.08 -12.62
C LYS A 172 10.42 -12.67 -12.02
N MET A 173 10.97 -11.68 -12.73
CA MET A 173 10.94 -10.27 -12.30
C MET A 173 9.52 -9.70 -12.29
N ASP A 174 8.72 -10.05 -13.29
CA ASP A 174 7.30 -9.72 -13.41
C ASP A 174 6.44 -10.38 -12.32
N TYR A 175 6.72 -11.65 -11.97
CA TYR A 175 6.12 -12.31 -10.81
C TYR A 175 6.44 -11.56 -9.51
N GLY A 176 7.70 -11.20 -9.26
CA GLY A 176 8.10 -10.42 -8.10
C GLY A 176 7.44 -9.04 -8.03
N LEU A 177 7.25 -8.38 -9.18
CA LEU A 177 6.53 -7.10 -9.26
C LEU A 177 5.06 -7.27 -8.83
N ARG A 178 4.37 -8.30 -9.33
CA ARG A 178 3.00 -8.64 -8.90
C ARG A 178 2.90 -8.94 -7.40
N VAL A 179 3.86 -9.67 -6.83
CA VAL A 179 3.89 -9.99 -5.39
C VAL A 179 3.98 -8.72 -4.55
N ILE A 180 4.79 -7.74 -4.96
CA ILE A 180 4.90 -6.43 -4.28
C ILE A 180 3.59 -5.63 -4.45
N ARG A 181 3.04 -5.59 -5.67
CA ARG A 181 1.80 -4.85 -5.97
C ARG A 181 0.53 -5.47 -5.36
N ARG A 182 0.57 -6.71 -4.85
CA ARG A 182 -0.63 -7.47 -4.40
C ARG A 182 -1.52 -6.75 -3.37
N ASN A 183 -0.94 -5.85 -2.58
CA ASN A 183 -1.65 -5.14 -1.51
C ASN A 183 -2.26 -3.80 -1.97
N GLN A 184 -1.96 -3.35 -3.19
CA GLN A 184 -2.36 -2.05 -3.72
C GLN A 184 -3.83 -2.07 -4.16
N LYS A 185 -4.70 -1.45 -3.36
CA LYS A 185 -6.16 -1.63 -3.47
C LYS A 185 -6.84 -0.44 -4.12
N ARG A 186 -7.26 -0.61 -5.38
CA ARG A 186 -8.00 0.36 -6.21
C ARG A 186 -9.32 0.89 -5.61
N ARG A 187 -9.84 0.31 -4.52
CA ARG A 187 -11.18 0.62 -3.95
C ARG A 187 -11.17 1.52 -2.69
N PHE A 188 -10.00 1.87 -2.16
CA PHE A 188 -9.89 2.70 -0.95
C PHE A 188 -8.69 3.68 -1.07
N ILE A 189 -8.61 4.40 -2.19
CA ILE A 189 -7.56 5.39 -2.43
C ILE A 189 -8.02 6.71 -1.81
N GLU A 190 -7.56 7.01 -0.60
CA GLU A 190 -7.65 8.37 -0.06
C GLU A 190 -6.52 9.19 -0.69
N ILE A 191 -6.89 10.20 -1.48
CA ILE A 191 -5.91 11.14 -2.05
C ILE A 191 -5.75 12.28 -1.05
N ALA A 192 -4.59 12.36 -0.40
CA ALA A 192 -4.31 13.38 0.59
C ALA A 192 -3.72 14.65 -0.05
N ASN A 193 -4.18 15.80 0.43
CA ASN A 193 -3.64 17.13 0.10
C ASN A 193 -2.55 17.59 1.08
N THR A 194 -2.32 16.83 2.15
CA THR A 194 -1.29 17.07 3.17
C THR A 194 -0.70 15.73 3.60
N MET A 195 0.61 15.70 3.88
CA MET A 195 1.29 14.55 4.46
C MET A 195 2.44 15.07 5.32
N ARG A 196 2.66 14.46 6.49
CA ARG A 196 3.77 14.85 7.37
C ARG A 196 5.07 14.23 6.83
N PHE A 197 6.21 14.78 7.23
CA PHE A 197 7.50 14.32 6.76
C PHE A 197 7.82 12.89 7.25
N GLU A 198 7.36 12.55 8.45
CA GLU A 198 7.49 11.22 9.05
C GLU A 198 6.75 10.18 8.21
N ASP A 199 5.52 10.48 7.78
CA ASP A 199 4.69 9.57 6.96
C ASP A 199 5.33 9.38 5.56
N LEU A 200 5.87 10.46 4.96
CA LEU A 200 6.66 10.39 3.72
C LEU A 200 7.93 9.55 3.88
N THR A 201 8.57 9.59 5.06
CA THR A 201 9.79 8.84 5.37
C THR A 201 9.49 7.36 5.57
N GLU A 202 8.39 7.02 6.26
CA GLU A 202 7.91 5.64 6.38
C GLU A 202 7.56 5.04 5.02
N ALA A 203 6.87 5.80 4.15
CA ALA A 203 6.58 5.40 2.78
C ALA A 203 7.87 5.11 1.98
N ARG A 204 8.89 5.96 2.07
CA ARG A 204 10.22 5.71 1.46
C ARG A 204 10.88 4.44 2.00
N CYS A 205 10.86 4.22 3.32
CA CYS A 205 11.40 3.00 3.93
C CYS A 205 10.67 1.74 3.43
N GLY A 206 9.35 1.82 3.21
CA GLY A 206 8.57 0.77 2.55
C GLY A 206 9.04 0.50 1.12
N LEU A 207 9.24 1.54 0.31
CA LEU A 207 9.72 1.43 -1.07
C LEU A 207 11.14 0.85 -1.18
N ILE A 208 12.05 1.19 -0.26
CA ILE A 208 13.39 0.59 -0.18
C ILE A 208 13.28 -0.92 0.10
N LYS A 209 12.42 -1.33 1.03
CA LYS A 209 12.16 -2.75 1.32
C LYS A 209 11.50 -3.48 0.15
N HIS A 210 10.63 -2.81 -0.62
CA HIS A 210 10.08 -3.37 -1.85
C HIS A 210 11.13 -3.56 -2.94
N ALA A 211 11.99 -2.56 -3.19
CA ALA A 211 13.10 -2.70 -4.14
C ALA A 211 14.04 -3.86 -3.76
N ALA A 212 14.42 -3.97 -2.49
CA ALA A 212 15.27 -5.06 -1.98
C ALA A 212 14.63 -6.45 -2.20
N LYS A 213 13.35 -6.60 -1.87
CA LYS A 213 12.60 -7.84 -2.14
C LYS A 213 12.51 -8.14 -3.63
N TRP A 214 12.29 -7.12 -4.46
CA TRP A 214 12.21 -7.29 -5.92
C TRP A 214 13.52 -7.78 -6.52
N PHE A 215 14.66 -7.23 -6.09
CA PHE A 215 15.98 -7.65 -6.57
C PHE A 215 16.29 -9.11 -6.21
N MET A 216 15.76 -9.63 -5.10
CA MET A 216 15.94 -11.04 -4.73
C MET A 216 15.23 -12.02 -5.68
N TYR A 217 14.35 -11.58 -6.59
CA TYR A 217 13.83 -12.45 -7.67
C TYR A 217 14.90 -12.72 -8.75
N ALA A 218 15.84 -11.79 -8.97
CA ALA A 218 16.92 -11.94 -9.94
C ALA A 218 17.99 -12.93 -9.45
N ALA A 219 18.15 -14.05 -10.17
CA ALA A 219 19.04 -15.15 -9.74
C ALA A 219 20.53 -14.79 -9.75
N ASN A 220 20.95 -13.83 -10.58
CA ASN A 220 22.29 -13.23 -10.54
C ASN A 220 22.47 -12.32 -9.32
N PHE A 221 21.51 -11.46 -9.01
CA PHE A 221 21.55 -10.57 -7.84
C PHE A 221 21.66 -11.36 -6.52
N ARG A 222 20.94 -12.49 -6.39
CA ARG A 222 21.05 -13.37 -5.20
C ARG A 222 22.46 -13.87 -4.94
N LYS A 223 23.29 -14.06 -5.98
CA LYS A 223 24.68 -14.55 -5.90
C LYS A 223 25.70 -13.48 -5.51
N LEU A 224 25.32 -12.19 -5.56
CA LEU A 224 26.20 -11.09 -5.18
C LEU A 224 26.47 -11.09 -3.66
N THR A 225 27.60 -10.52 -3.26
CA THR A 225 27.92 -10.31 -1.85
C THR A 225 26.95 -9.31 -1.21
N GLU A 226 26.79 -9.34 0.12
CA GLU A 226 25.96 -8.36 0.85
C GLU A 226 26.36 -6.91 0.52
N LYS A 227 27.67 -6.64 0.43
CA LYS A 227 28.22 -5.32 0.09
C LYS A 227 27.74 -4.84 -1.28
N GLU A 228 27.77 -5.71 -2.29
CA GLU A 228 27.28 -5.39 -3.65
C GLU A 228 25.76 -5.22 -3.68
N LYS A 229 25.00 -6.10 -2.99
CA LYS A 229 23.54 -5.98 -2.87
C LYS A 229 23.12 -4.65 -2.24
N ILE A 230 23.78 -4.24 -1.16
CA ILE A 230 23.57 -2.94 -0.49
C ILE A 230 23.97 -1.79 -1.41
N MET A 231 25.10 -1.88 -2.12
CA MET A 231 25.55 -0.84 -3.05
C MET A 231 24.56 -0.62 -4.21
N ILE A 232 24.09 -1.70 -4.84
CA ILE A 232 23.06 -1.62 -5.89
C ILE A 232 21.77 -1.06 -5.33
N LEU A 233 21.32 -1.53 -4.15
CA LEU A 233 20.10 -1.03 -3.53
C LEU A 233 20.18 0.47 -3.28
N LYS A 234 21.23 0.93 -2.58
CA LYS A 234 21.47 2.35 -2.29
C LYS A 234 21.47 3.21 -3.55
N THR A 235 22.13 2.74 -4.61
CA THR A 235 22.27 3.51 -5.86
C THR A 235 21.07 3.42 -6.80
N THR A 236 20.13 2.49 -6.64
CA THR A 236 19.04 2.29 -7.63
C THR A 236 17.62 2.29 -7.07
N TRP A 237 17.40 2.15 -5.76
CA TRP A 237 16.05 2.03 -5.18
C TRP A 237 15.12 3.19 -5.56
N HIS A 238 15.66 4.40 -5.69
CA HIS A 238 14.89 5.61 -5.95
C HIS A 238 14.48 5.77 -7.42
N VAL A 239 15.30 5.31 -8.38
CA VAL A 239 14.88 5.27 -9.80
C VAL A 239 13.90 4.14 -10.05
N TRP A 240 14.10 2.99 -9.38
CA TRP A 240 13.16 1.87 -9.37
C TRP A 240 11.80 2.33 -8.82
N ALA A 241 11.78 2.92 -7.62
CA ALA A 241 10.57 3.38 -6.96
C ALA A 241 9.85 4.48 -7.74
N ARG A 242 10.59 5.39 -8.40
CA ARG A 242 9.99 6.45 -9.25
C ARG A 242 9.24 5.85 -10.44
N LEU A 243 9.84 4.93 -11.18
CA LEU A 243 9.16 4.25 -12.30
C LEU A 243 8.00 3.39 -11.80
N GLU A 244 8.21 2.62 -10.73
CA GLU A 244 7.20 1.69 -10.22
C GLU A 244 5.96 2.42 -9.66
N ARG A 245 6.14 3.45 -8.82
CA ARG A 245 5.03 4.28 -8.31
C ARG A 245 4.33 5.06 -9.42
N LEU A 246 5.06 5.59 -10.41
CA LEU A 246 4.45 6.33 -11.52
C LEU A 246 3.66 5.41 -12.45
N SER A 247 4.22 4.24 -12.79
CA SER A 247 3.53 3.16 -13.51
C SER A 247 2.24 2.77 -12.78
N MET A 248 2.30 2.53 -11.47
CA MET A 248 1.13 2.14 -10.69
C MET A 248 0.08 3.24 -10.59
N SER A 249 0.52 4.50 -10.46
CA SER A 249 -0.37 5.67 -10.45
C SER A 249 -1.11 5.78 -11.78
N VAL A 250 -0.41 5.63 -12.91
CA VAL A 250 -1.00 5.65 -14.25
C VAL A 250 -1.97 4.47 -14.44
N GLU A 251 -1.61 3.27 -13.99
CA GLU A 251 -2.45 2.07 -14.08
C GLU A 251 -3.76 2.19 -13.28
N LEU A 252 -3.70 2.78 -12.08
CA LEU A 252 -4.84 2.89 -11.18
C LEU A 252 -5.70 4.15 -11.41
N LEU A 253 -5.07 5.32 -11.58
CA LEU A 253 -5.71 6.65 -11.61
C LEU A 253 -5.90 7.20 -13.03
N GLY A 254 -5.16 6.70 -14.02
CA GLY A 254 -5.24 7.15 -15.41
C GLY A 254 -4.82 8.61 -15.58
N GLU A 255 -5.60 9.37 -16.36
CA GLU A 255 -5.31 10.76 -16.74
C GLU A 255 -5.16 11.71 -15.53
N LYS A 256 -5.74 11.37 -14.36
CA LYS A 256 -5.59 12.12 -13.10
C LYS A 256 -4.13 12.33 -12.69
N VAL A 257 -3.23 11.40 -13.04
CA VAL A 257 -1.79 11.57 -12.77
C VAL A 257 -1.24 12.82 -13.47
N VAL A 258 -1.69 13.10 -14.69
CA VAL A 258 -1.25 14.28 -15.47
C VAL A 258 -2.08 15.50 -15.08
N SER A 259 -3.41 15.39 -15.12
CA SER A 259 -4.32 16.54 -14.96
C SER A 259 -4.38 17.09 -13.53
N GLU A 260 -4.27 16.22 -12.53
CA GLU A 260 -4.35 16.56 -11.10
C GLU A 260 -2.99 16.42 -10.38
N LYS A 261 -1.92 15.99 -11.07
CA LYS A 261 -0.57 15.77 -10.51
C LYS A 261 -0.56 14.84 -9.29
N VAL A 262 -1.43 13.82 -9.31
CA VAL A 262 -1.59 12.84 -8.24
C VAL A 262 -0.63 11.66 -8.41
N LEU A 263 0.07 11.28 -7.35
CA LEU A 263 1.02 10.16 -7.34
C LEU A 263 0.85 9.30 -6.08
N PHE A 264 0.90 7.97 -6.22
CA PHE A 264 1.07 7.06 -5.08
C PHE A 264 2.45 7.21 -4.44
N THR A 265 2.48 7.37 -3.11
CA THR A 265 3.72 7.33 -2.32
C THR A 265 3.87 6.03 -1.54
N SER A 266 2.76 5.39 -1.15
CA SER A 266 2.74 4.07 -0.52
C SER A 266 1.84 3.11 -1.32
N ASP A 267 1.48 1.95 -0.76
CA ASP A 267 0.54 1.01 -1.37
C ASP A 267 -0.94 1.39 -1.17
N SER A 268 -1.22 2.31 -0.22
CA SER A 268 -2.56 2.82 0.08
C SER A 268 -2.73 4.30 -0.26
N ASP A 269 -1.65 5.08 -0.17
CA ASP A 269 -1.72 6.53 -0.08
C ASP A 269 -1.28 7.17 -1.40
N ALA A 270 -2.13 8.05 -1.93
CA ALA A 270 -1.84 8.90 -3.07
C ALA A 270 -1.89 10.38 -2.65
N LEU A 271 -1.05 11.21 -3.27
CA LEU A 271 -0.90 12.62 -2.89
C LEU A 271 -1.08 13.52 -4.10
N TYR A 272 -1.66 14.70 -3.88
CA TYR A 272 -1.43 15.87 -4.72
C TYR A 272 0.02 16.33 -4.53
N LEU A 273 0.98 15.65 -5.16
CA LEU A 273 2.40 15.70 -4.77
C LEU A 273 2.98 17.11 -4.78
N VAL A 274 2.65 17.89 -5.82
CA VAL A 274 3.12 19.28 -5.94
C VAL A 274 2.58 20.13 -4.80
N GLU A 275 1.29 20.04 -4.49
CA GLU A 275 0.65 20.77 -3.38
C GLU A 275 1.25 20.39 -2.02
N VAL A 276 1.44 19.09 -1.77
CA VAL A 276 2.03 18.57 -0.51
C VAL A 276 3.47 19.06 -0.34
N VAL A 277 4.27 19.11 -1.41
CA VAL A 277 5.63 19.65 -1.34
C VAL A 277 5.61 21.16 -1.12
N HIS A 278 4.81 21.91 -1.87
CA HIS A 278 4.68 23.36 -1.74
C HIS A 278 4.22 23.76 -0.32
N HIS A 279 3.26 23.02 0.27
CA HIS A 279 2.78 23.22 1.64
C HIS A 279 3.84 22.90 2.71
N ASN A 280 4.68 21.88 2.50
CA ASN A 280 5.79 21.61 3.42
C ASN A 280 6.90 22.67 3.29
N LEU A 281 7.18 23.17 2.08
CA LEU A 281 8.15 24.22 1.82
C LEU A 281 7.66 25.61 2.26
N SER A 282 6.36 25.87 2.35
CA SER A 282 5.84 27.17 2.83
C SER A 282 6.10 27.42 4.33
N ARG A 283 6.76 26.48 5.01
CA ARG A 283 7.27 26.61 6.40
C ARG A 283 8.66 27.27 6.46
N LEU A 284 9.26 27.56 5.31
CA LEU A 284 10.58 28.18 5.13
C LEU A 284 10.50 29.70 5.04
N GLY A 285 11.64 30.39 5.08
CA GLY A 285 11.70 31.79 4.69
C GLY A 285 11.40 31.96 3.20
N THR A 286 10.72 33.04 2.80
CA THR A 286 10.27 33.29 1.41
C THR A 286 11.38 33.08 0.36
N GLN A 287 12.58 33.58 0.64
CA GLN A 287 13.72 33.49 -0.26
C GLN A 287 14.28 32.06 -0.39
N GLU A 288 14.19 31.24 0.66
CA GLU A 288 14.59 29.82 0.65
C GLU A 288 13.54 28.98 -0.07
N PHE A 289 12.26 29.21 0.25
CA PHE A 289 11.10 28.62 -0.42
C PHE A 289 11.19 28.78 -1.95
N GLU A 290 11.34 30.03 -2.44
CA GLU A 290 11.41 30.28 -3.87
C GLU A 290 12.63 29.63 -4.55
N GLN A 291 13.77 29.52 -3.84
CA GLN A 291 14.95 28.86 -4.39
C GLN A 291 14.73 27.36 -4.54
N VAL A 292 14.23 26.69 -3.50
CA VAL A 292 13.95 25.26 -3.54
C VAL A 292 12.84 24.94 -4.54
N ASP A 293 11.77 25.72 -4.60
CA ASP A 293 10.68 25.50 -5.55
C ASP A 293 11.15 25.63 -7.02
N ARG A 294 11.95 26.65 -7.34
CA ARG A 294 12.57 26.81 -8.67
C ARG A 294 13.47 25.63 -9.07
N LEU A 295 14.11 24.96 -8.11
CA LEU A 295 14.92 23.75 -8.36
C LEU A 295 14.07 22.49 -8.54
N LEU A 296 12.91 22.39 -7.89
CA LEU A 296 12.04 21.22 -7.94
C LEU A 296 11.03 21.25 -9.10
N GLN A 297 10.58 22.43 -9.53
CA GLN A 297 9.57 22.59 -10.59
C GLN A 297 9.92 21.85 -11.90
N PRO A 298 11.18 21.86 -12.41
CA PRO A 298 11.56 21.08 -13.59
C PRO A 298 11.44 19.57 -13.38
N LEU A 299 11.73 19.08 -12.16
CA LEU A 299 11.63 17.65 -11.83
C LEU A 299 10.17 17.20 -11.82
N PHE A 300 9.24 18.01 -11.29
CA PHE A 300 7.82 17.72 -11.35
C PHE A 300 7.27 17.74 -12.78
N SER A 301 7.73 18.67 -13.62
CA SER A 301 7.31 18.72 -15.02
C SER A 301 7.72 17.46 -15.79
N VAL A 302 8.96 16.98 -15.62
CA VAL A 302 9.39 15.71 -16.25
C VAL A 302 8.61 14.50 -15.73
N ILE A 303 8.22 14.47 -14.45
CA ILE A 303 7.40 13.37 -13.88
C ILE A 303 5.99 13.36 -14.46
N PHE A 304 5.28 14.49 -14.43
CA PHE A 304 3.85 14.55 -14.76
C PHE A 304 3.57 14.91 -16.22
N ASP A 305 4.32 15.84 -16.80
CA ASP A 305 4.05 16.37 -18.13
C ASP A 305 4.78 15.57 -19.24
N GLU A 306 5.81 14.77 -18.90
CA GLU A 306 6.52 13.90 -19.84
C GLU A 306 6.37 12.39 -19.52
N LEU A 307 6.84 11.93 -18.35
CA LEU A 307 6.90 10.50 -18.04
C LEU A 307 5.51 9.86 -17.87
N ALA A 308 4.59 10.51 -17.14
CA ALA A 308 3.23 10.02 -16.97
C ALA A 308 2.47 9.96 -18.30
N VAL A 309 2.64 10.95 -19.18
CA VAL A 309 2.06 10.98 -20.53
C VAL A 309 2.57 9.81 -21.36
N LYS A 310 3.90 9.59 -21.41
CA LYS A 310 4.48 8.43 -22.13
C LYS A 310 3.96 7.08 -21.61
N LEU A 311 3.74 6.95 -20.30
CA LEU A 311 3.17 5.75 -19.69
C LEU A 311 1.68 5.56 -20.03
N LEU A 312 0.89 6.65 -20.05
CA LEU A 312 -0.52 6.65 -20.48
C LEU A 312 -0.69 6.27 -21.95
N ASP A 313 0.21 6.75 -22.82
CA ASP A 313 0.24 6.43 -24.25
C ASP A 313 0.70 4.99 -24.52
N LEU A 314 1.69 4.51 -23.76
CA LEU A 314 2.23 3.16 -23.91
C LEU A 314 1.28 2.10 -23.37
N LYS A 315 0.65 2.36 -22.22
CA LYS A 315 -0.12 1.38 -21.41
C LYS A 315 0.68 0.09 -21.24
N PRO A 316 1.83 0.14 -20.54
CA PRO A 316 2.69 -1.01 -20.39
C PRO A 316 2.00 -2.12 -19.60
N SER A 317 2.22 -3.37 -20.00
CA SER A 317 1.87 -4.54 -19.21
C SER A 317 2.79 -4.66 -17.97
N SER A 318 2.44 -5.55 -17.05
CA SER A 318 3.27 -5.84 -15.86
C SER A 318 4.68 -6.31 -16.26
N ILE A 319 4.79 -7.16 -17.29
CA ILE A 319 6.09 -7.68 -17.74
C ILE A 319 6.92 -6.63 -18.49
N GLU A 320 6.29 -5.74 -19.25
CA GLU A 320 6.95 -4.58 -19.87
C GLU A 320 7.42 -3.56 -18.80
N THR A 321 6.64 -3.39 -17.73
CA THR A 321 7.02 -2.57 -16.57
C THR A 321 8.22 -3.20 -15.84
N ALA A 322 8.21 -4.52 -15.61
CA ALA A 322 9.32 -5.25 -15.02
C ALA A 322 10.60 -5.13 -15.88
N TYR A 323 10.47 -5.22 -17.20
CA TYR A 323 11.58 -5.00 -18.14
C TYR A 323 12.15 -3.58 -18.00
N MET A 324 11.30 -2.54 -18.04
CA MET A 324 11.75 -1.15 -17.85
C MET A 324 12.39 -0.92 -16.48
N LEU A 325 11.91 -1.59 -15.41
CA LEU A 325 12.51 -1.55 -14.08
C LEU A 325 13.91 -2.18 -14.06
N CYS A 326 14.11 -3.32 -14.73
CA CYS A 326 15.44 -3.91 -14.90
C CYS A 326 16.38 -2.98 -15.68
N GLN A 327 15.90 -2.39 -16.78
CA GLN A 327 16.65 -1.46 -17.62
C GLN A 327 17.12 -0.23 -16.81
N ILE A 328 16.23 0.46 -16.09
CA ILE A 328 16.64 1.65 -15.33
C ILE A 328 17.58 1.33 -14.16
N VAL A 329 17.41 0.17 -13.50
CA VAL A 329 18.33 -0.29 -12.46
C VAL A 329 19.72 -0.51 -13.06
N PHE A 330 19.84 -1.26 -14.15
CA PHE A 330 21.13 -1.49 -14.82
C PHE A 330 21.77 -0.20 -15.37
N CYS A 331 20.99 0.69 -15.98
CA CYS A 331 21.45 1.99 -16.48
C CYS A 331 22.06 2.91 -15.39
N VAL A 332 21.80 2.63 -14.11
CA VAL A 332 22.37 3.34 -12.96
C VAL A 332 23.45 2.51 -12.27
N SER A 333 23.19 1.24 -11.93
CA SER A 333 24.16 0.38 -11.24
C SER A 333 25.36 -0.02 -12.09
N GLY A 334 25.21 -0.12 -13.43
CA GLY A 334 26.29 -0.50 -14.34
C GLY A 334 27.53 0.40 -14.28
N LYS A 335 27.37 1.65 -13.82
CA LYS A 335 28.49 2.59 -13.56
C LYS A 335 29.28 2.28 -12.28
N THR A 336 28.74 1.44 -11.41
CA THR A 336 29.30 1.07 -10.09
C THR A 336 29.72 -0.39 -10.00
N LEU A 337 29.28 -1.24 -10.94
CA LEU A 337 29.66 -2.64 -11.03
C LEU A 337 30.99 -2.80 -11.78
N THR A 338 31.78 -3.79 -11.38
CA THR A 338 33.06 -4.12 -12.01
C THR A 338 33.26 -5.63 -12.11
N GLY A 339 34.13 -6.06 -13.02
CA GLY A 339 34.48 -7.48 -13.22
C GLY A 339 33.27 -8.40 -13.41
N CYS A 340 33.32 -9.59 -12.79
CA CYS A 340 32.30 -10.63 -12.90
C CYS A 340 30.86 -10.14 -12.58
N SER A 341 30.71 -9.12 -11.72
CA SER A 341 29.41 -8.58 -11.32
C SER A 341 28.83 -7.64 -12.39
N LEU A 342 29.68 -6.99 -13.20
CA LEU A 342 29.26 -6.27 -14.40
C LEU A 342 28.87 -7.27 -15.51
N GLU A 343 29.73 -8.24 -15.82
CA GLU A 343 29.45 -9.29 -16.82
C GLU A 343 28.16 -10.07 -16.52
N GLY A 344 27.94 -10.40 -15.24
CA GLY A 344 26.73 -11.08 -14.76
C GLY A 344 25.47 -10.21 -14.80
N ALA A 345 25.62 -8.89 -14.88
CA ALA A 345 24.52 -7.95 -15.08
C ALA A 345 24.26 -7.73 -16.58
N GLU A 346 25.29 -7.60 -17.42
CA GLU A 346 25.18 -7.52 -18.88
C GLU A 346 24.46 -8.76 -19.46
N ARG A 347 24.91 -9.96 -19.09
CA ARG A 347 24.26 -11.22 -19.50
C ARG A 347 22.80 -11.33 -19.04
N PHE A 348 22.47 -10.73 -17.90
CA PHE A 348 21.08 -10.65 -17.43
C PHE A 348 20.26 -9.70 -18.30
N MET A 349 20.82 -8.56 -18.73
CA MET A 349 20.16 -7.62 -19.65
C MET A 349 19.93 -8.23 -21.03
N GLU A 350 20.88 -9.01 -21.56
CA GLU A 350 20.70 -9.80 -22.79
C GLU A 350 19.56 -10.82 -22.61
N THR A 351 19.58 -11.58 -21.51
CA THR A 351 18.57 -12.61 -21.21
C THR A 351 17.15 -12.03 -21.17
N ILE A 352 16.91 -10.95 -20.41
CA ILE A 352 15.57 -10.34 -20.33
C ILE A 352 15.14 -9.69 -21.64
N SER A 353 16.08 -9.32 -22.51
CA SER A 353 15.77 -8.78 -23.85
C SER A 353 15.32 -9.89 -24.80
N SER A 354 15.91 -11.09 -24.69
CA SER A 354 15.41 -12.30 -25.36
C SER A 354 14.05 -12.72 -24.80
N ASP A 355 13.89 -12.77 -23.48
CA ASP A 355 12.61 -13.11 -22.84
C ASP A 355 11.48 -12.14 -23.25
N LEU A 356 11.79 -10.86 -23.47
CA LEU A 356 10.85 -9.86 -23.97
C LEU A 356 10.49 -10.09 -25.45
N HIS A 357 11.47 -10.46 -26.29
CA HIS A 357 11.22 -10.88 -27.68
C HIS A 357 10.27 -12.09 -27.71
N ASP A 358 10.55 -13.12 -26.91
CA ASP A 358 9.75 -14.34 -26.83
C ASP A 358 8.33 -14.06 -26.32
N TYR A 359 8.17 -13.18 -25.33
CA TYR A 359 6.87 -12.72 -24.86
C TYR A 359 6.06 -12.04 -25.99
N TYR A 360 6.68 -11.16 -26.78
CA TYR A 360 5.98 -10.52 -27.90
C TYR A 360 5.66 -11.51 -29.03
N ALA A 361 6.61 -12.34 -29.44
CA ALA A 361 6.48 -13.24 -30.58
C ALA A 361 5.59 -14.47 -30.27
N THR A 362 5.70 -15.04 -29.07
CA THR A 362 5.03 -16.30 -28.70
C THR A 362 3.76 -16.07 -27.88
N ASP A 363 3.84 -15.31 -26.79
CA ASP A 363 2.69 -15.14 -25.88
C ASP A 363 1.64 -14.17 -26.47
N LEU A 364 2.09 -13.01 -26.99
CA LEU A 364 1.19 -12.01 -27.59
C LEU A 364 0.99 -12.14 -29.10
N LYS A 365 1.84 -12.93 -29.79
CA LYS A 365 1.83 -13.10 -31.26
C LYS A 365 1.86 -11.78 -32.04
N LEU A 366 2.64 -10.82 -31.54
CA LEU A 366 2.84 -9.51 -32.18
C LEU A 366 4.04 -9.57 -33.12
N GLU A 367 3.81 -9.41 -34.42
CA GLU A 367 4.89 -9.36 -35.42
C GLU A 367 5.66 -8.03 -35.40
N LYS A 368 5.04 -6.94 -34.92
CA LYS A 368 5.54 -5.56 -35.06
C LYS A 368 5.57 -4.81 -33.72
N TYR A 369 6.40 -5.26 -32.78
CA TYR A 369 6.56 -4.66 -31.45
C TYR A 369 7.76 -3.70 -31.32
N ALA A 370 8.64 -3.57 -32.32
CA ALA A 370 9.85 -2.74 -32.23
C ALA A 370 9.58 -1.28 -31.81
N GLY A 371 8.53 -0.66 -32.36
CA GLY A 371 8.10 0.69 -31.95
C GLY A 371 7.62 0.77 -30.48
N ARG A 372 7.11 -0.33 -29.92
CA ARG A 372 6.73 -0.44 -28.50
C ARG A 372 7.97 -0.54 -27.60
N THR A 373 8.98 -1.30 -28.01
CA THR A 373 10.30 -1.32 -27.36
C THR A 373 10.98 0.05 -27.38
N LEU A 374 10.94 0.78 -28.50
CA LEU A 374 11.47 2.14 -28.58
C LEU A 374 10.74 3.12 -27.62
N LYS A 375 9.42 3.00 -27.47
CA LYS A 375 8.66 3.77 -26.47
C LYS A 375 9.07 3.44 -25.03
N MET A 376 9.26 2.16 -24.70
CA MET A 376 9.78 1.74 -23.39
C MET A 376 11.17 2.32 -23.12
N MET A 377 12.09 2.22 -24.08
CA MET A 377 13.45 2.75 -23.91
C MET A 377 13.45 4.29 -23.80
N SER A 378 12.55 4.99 -24.50
CA SER A 378 12.38 6.45 -24.31
C SER A 378 12.03 6.81 -22.86
N ILE A 379 11.17 6.04 -22.20
CA ILE A 379 10.82 6.24 -20.78
C ILE A 379 12.05 6.03 -19.88
N VAL A 380 12.81 4.95 -20.12
CA VAL A 380 14.05 4.64 -19.38
C VAL A 380 15.09 5.75 -19.55
N THR A 381 15.31 6.25 -20.78
CA THR A 381 16.27 7.34 -21.05
C THR A 381 15.88 8.63 -20.33
N VAL A 382 14.60 8.99 -20.32
CA VAL A 382 14.12 10.18 -19.59
C VAL A 382 14.35 10.01 -18.08
N LEU A 383 13.99 8.86 -17.50
CA LEU A 383 14.26 8.56 -16.08
C LEU A 383 15.74 8.64 -15.72
N GLN A 384 16.63 8.13 -16.58
CA GLN A 384 18.08 8.18 -16.38
C GLN A 384 18.59 9.63 -16.37
N LYS A 385 18.04 10.49 -17.24
CA LYS A 385 18.34 11.93 -17.23
C LYS A 385 17.81 12.61 -15.97
N THR A 386 16.55 12.36 -15.58
CA THR A 386 15.95 12.92 -14.35
C THR A 386 16.69 12.48 -13.09
N TYR A 387 17.33 11.31 -13.08
CA TYR A 387 18.20 10.88 -11.99
C TYR A 387 19.44 11.77 -11.86
N ILE A 388 20.17 11.99 -12.96
CA ILE A 388 21.36 12.85 -13.00
C ILE A 388 21.00 14.29 -12.59
N ASP A 389 19.88 14.81 -13.09
CA ASP A 389 19.44 16.17 -12.76
C ASP A 389 18.93 16.28 -11.30
N TYR A 390 18.28 15.24 -10.76
CA TYR A 390 17.94 15.16 -9.34
C TYR A 390 19.18 15.16 -8.44
N GLN A 391 20.26 14.44 -8.80
CA GLN A 391 21.50 14.45 -8.03
C GLN A 391 22.15 15.85 -7.98
N LYS A 392 22.09 16.62 -9.08
CA LYS A 392 22.53 18.03 -9.09
C LYS A 392 21.69 18.88 -8.12
N VAL A 393 20.36 18.78 -8.20
CA VAL A 393 19.44 19.51 -7.32
C VAL A 393 19.71 19.15 -5.85
N MET A 394 19.90 17.88 -5.51
CA MET A 394 20.23 17.48 -4.13
C MET A 394 21.59 18.01 -3.66
N SER A 395 22.62 17.96 -4.51
CA SER A 395 23.94 18.53 -4.17
C SER A 395 23.92 20.06 -3.96
N GLN A 396 22.95 20.75 -4.57
CA GLN A 396 22.67 22.16 -4.30
C GLN A 396 21.82 22.33 -3.03
N ALA A 397 20.88 21.42 -2.78
CA ALA A 397 20.02 21.39 -1.60
C ALA A 397 20.79 21.12 -0.29
N ASP A 398 21.91 20.38 -0.33
CA ASP A 398 22.79 20.17 0.83
C ASP A 398 23.36 21.48 1.40
N ALA A 399 23.47 22.54 0.59
CA ALA A 399 23.83 23.89 1.06
C ALA A 399 22.72 24.53 1.94
N PHE A 400 21.50 23.98 1.91
CA PHE A 400 20.31 24.44 2.64
C PHE A 400 19.93 23.52 3.81
N ARG A 401 20.90 22.76 4.37
CA ARG A 401 20.77 21.78 5.50
C ARG A 401 20.15 22.29 6.82
N LYS A 402 19.53 23.47 6.87
CA LYS A 402 18.69 23.92 8.00
C LYS A 402 17.29 23.28 8.01
N ILE A 403 16.90 22.59 6.94
CA ILE A 403 15.56 22.06 6.74
C ILE A 403 15.54 20.55 7.04
N GLY A 404 15.76 20.22 8.32
CA GLY A 404 15.50 18.93 8.96
C GLY A 404 16.05 17.67 8.28
N ASP A 405 17.28 17.27 8.63
CA ASP A 405 17.85 15.90 8.56
C ASP A 405 17.27 14.94 7.49
N VAL A 406 17.29 15.36 6.22
CA VAL A 406 17.02 14.45 5.09
C VAL A 406 18.28 13.68 4.72
N ASP A 407 18.86 12.97 5.71
CA ASP A 407 19.94 12.00 5.52
C ASP A 407 19.40 10.76 4.79
N LEU A 408 19.28 10.93 3.46
CA LEU A 408 18.93 9.90 2.47
C LEU A 408 19.84 9.96 1.24
N CYS A 409 20.94 10.72 1.30
CA CYS A 409 21.99 10.78 0.28
C CYS A 409 23.35 10.20 0.72
N GLU A 410 23.51 9.83 2.00
CA GLU A 410 24.66 9.04 2.53
C GLU A 410 24.35 7.56 2.79
#